data_AF-A0AAQ3WDQ6-F1
#
_entry.id   AF-A0AAQ3WDQ6-F1
#
_cell.length_a   1.000
_cell.length_b   1.000
_cell.length_c   1.000
_cell.angle_alpha   90.00
_cell.angle_beta   90.00
_cell.angle_gamma   90.00
#
_symmetry.space_group_name_H-M   'P 1'
#
loop_
_entity.id
_entity.type
_entity.pdbx_description
1 polymer ?
#
loop_
_entity_poly.entity_id
_entity_poly.type
_entity_poly.pdbx_seq_one_letter_code
_entity_poly.pdbx_strand_id
1 'polypeptide(L)'
;MIGSLLYLTATRPDIQFAVCLCARYQASLRTSHRQAVKRIFWYLKVTPELGLLYSSSSSLSLRGFSDADHASCRIDRKSTCGKLVSPCLPLKQNT
;
A
#
# COMPACT_ATOMS: atom_id res chain seq x y z
N MET A 1 -12.19 6.25 -7.89
CA MET A 1 -11.53 6.80 -6.69
C MET A 1 -10.62 5.78 -6.00
N ILE A 2 -11.13 4.60 -5.60
CA ILE A 2 -10.30 3.56 -4.97
C ILE A 2 -9.19 3.04 -5.90
N GLY A 3 -9.46 2.84 -7.20
CA GLY A 3 -8.45 2.33 -8.15
C GLY A 3 -7.20 3.21 -8.26
N SER A 4 -7.37 4.54 -8.26
CA SER A 4 -6.28 5.52 -8.28
C SER A 4 -5.44 5.45 -7.01
N LEU A 5 -6.08 5.27 -5.85
CA LEU A 5 -5.39 5.09 -4.57
C LEU A 5 -4.64 3.76 -4.53
N LEU A 6 -5.19 2.70 -5.13
CA LEU A 6 -4.55 1.39 -5.21
C LEU A 6 -3.23 1.46 -6.00
N TYR A 7 -3.18 2.26 -7.06
CA TYR A 7 -1.94 2.52 -7.79
C TYR A 7 -0.87 3.18 -6.92
N LEU A 8 -1.26 4.19 -6.13
CA LEU A 8 -0.38 4.88 -5.18
C LEU A 8 0.22 3.93 -4.13
N THR A 9 -0.48 2.85 -3.74
CA THR A 9 0.06 1.90 -2.75
C THR A 9 1.39 1.25 -3.15
N ALA A 10 1.70 1.20 -4.46
CA ALA A 10 2.95 0.65 -4.97
C ALA A 10 4.18 1.52 -4.60
N THR A 11 4.01 2.83 -4.49
CA THR A 11 5.05 3.77 -4.05
C THR A 11 4.87 4.20 -2.60
N ARG A 12 3.67 4.01 -2.05
CA ARG A 12 3.23 4.40 -0.71
C ARG A 12 2.64 3.21 0.07
N PRO A 13 3.48 2.28 0.55
CA PRO A 13 2.97 1.14 1.32
C PRO A 13 2.37 1.56 2.67
N ASP A 14 2.67 2.77 3.15
CA ASP A 14 2.14 3.37 4.38
C ASP A 14 0.60 3.54 4.35
N ILE A 15 0.02 3.85 3.18
CA ILE A 15 -1.44 3.99 3.03
C ILE A 15 -2.13 2.68 2.60
N GLN A 16 -1.37 1.63 2.28
CA GLN A 16 -1.87 0.40 1.67
C GLN A 16 -2.99 -0.22 2.49
N PHE A 17 -2.82 -0.32 3.81
CA PHE A 17 -3.82 -0.92 4.70
C PHE A 17 -5.14 -0.13 4.67
N ALA A 18 -5.07 1.20 4.80
CA ALA A 18 -6.26 2.06 4.80
C ALA A 18 -7.00 2.02 3.46
N VAL A 19 -6.28 1.99 2.34
CA VAL A 19 -6.86 1.88 0.99
C VAL A 19 -7.51 0.52 0.78
N CYS A 20 -6.84 -0.57 1.17
CA CYS A 20 -7.39 -1.93 1.08
C CYS A 20 -8.67 -2.08 1.91
N LEU A 21 -8.73 -1.48 3.10
CA LEU A 21 -9.95 -1.48 3.91
C LEU A 21 -11.08 -0.71 3.24
N CYS A 22 -10.79 0.49 2.71
CA CYS A 22 -11.79 1.28 1.98
C CYS A 22 -12.31 0.58 0.71
N ALA A 23 -11.44 -0.17 0.02
CA ALA A 23 -11.80 -0.95 -1.16
C ALA A 23 -12.85 -2.03 -0.86
N ARG A 24 -12.80 -2.65 0.33
CA ARG A 24 -13.78 -3.67 0.75
C ARG A 24 -15.19 -3.12 0.89
N TYR A 25 -15.32 -1.84 1.26
CA TYR A 25 -16.61 -1.18 1.46
C TYR A 25 -17.01 -0.27 0.28
N GLN A 26 -16.32 -0.37 -0.86
CA GLN A 26 -16.61 0.51 -2.01
C GLN A 26 -18.02 0.32 -2.57
N ALA A 27 -18.58 -0.89 -2.46
CA ALA A 27 -19.91 -1.22 -2.97
C ALA A 27 -21.04 -0.55 -2.17
N SER A 28 -20.80 -0.22 -0.90
CA SER A 28 -21.75 0.50 -0.04
C SER A 28 -20.98 1.46 0.87
N LEU A 29 -20.50 2.55 0.27
CA LEU A 29 -19.77 3.61 0.97
C LEU A 29 -20.72 4.37 1.91
N ARG A 30 -20.88 3.88 3.14
CA ARG A 30 -21.55 4.64 4.22
C ARG A 30 -20.81 5.97 4.43
N THR A 31 -21.53 7.01 4.86
CA THR A 31 -21.02 8.39 5.02
C THR A 31 -19.72 8.47 5.84
N SER A 32 -19.56 7.62 6.85
CA SER A 32 -18.34 7.48 7.65
C SER A 32 -17.09 7.07 6.85
N HIS A 33 -17.24 6.18 5.87
CA HIS A 33 -16.12 5.70 5.04
C HIS A 33 -15.63 6.78 4.07
N ARG A 34 -16.55 7.63 3.58
CA ARG A 34 -16.19 8.75 2.70
C ARG A 34 -15.28 9.76 3.41
N GLN A 35 -15.45 9.90 4.72
CA GLN A 35 -14.61 10.77 5.55
C GLN A 35 -13.21 10.19 5.75
N ALA A 36 -13.10 8.87 5.89
CA ALA A 36 -11.80 8.17 5.90
C ALA A 36 -11.04 8.36 4.58
N VAL A 37 -11.72 8.21 3.43
CA VAL A 37 -11.11 8.47 2.11
C VAL A 37 -10.62 9.91 1.98
N LYS A 38 -11.39 10.90 2.47
CA LYS A 38 -10.93 12.30 2.49
C LYS A 38 -9.66 12.49 3.33
N ARG A 39 -9.52 11.81 4.47
CA ARG A 39 -8.31 11.85 5.28
C ARG A 39 -7.11 11.27 4.55
N ILE A 40 -7.28 10.18 3.80
CA ILE A 40 -6.22 9.60 2.96
C ILE A 40 -5.76 10.63 1.92
N PHE A 41 -6.68 11.30 1.24
CA PHE A 41 -6.32 12.36 0.27
C PHE A 41 -5.61 13.55 0.92
N TRP A 42 -6.04 13.96 2.11
CA TRP A 42 -5.39 15.04 2.83
C TRP A 42 -3.97 14.68 3.26
N TYR A 43 -3.78 13.46 3.77
CA TYR A 43 -2.46 12.92 4.12
C TYR A 43 -1.52 12.89 2.91
N LEU A 44 -2.01 12.41 1.75
CA LEU A 44 -1.26 12.42 0.49
C LEU A 44 -0.85 13.84 0.06
N LYS A 45 -1.72 14.83 0.25
CA LYS A 45 -1.43 16.24 -0.07
C LYS A 45 -0.39 16.85 0.86
N VAL A 46 -0.42 16.50 2.15
CA VAL A 46 0.46 17.07 3.17
C VAL A 46 1.84 16.43 3.14
N THR A 47 1.96 15.18 2.68
CA THR A 47 3.21 14.42 2.77
C THR A 47 3.75 14.00 1.40
N PRO A 48 3.99 14.88 0.41
CA PRO A 48 4.45 14.45 -0.94
C PRO A 48 5.82 13.75 -0.94
N GLU A 49 6.65 13.97 0.07
CA GLU A 49 8.02 13.44 0.17
C GLU A 49 8.13 12.00 0.71
N LEU A 50 7.11 11.50 1.42
CA LEU A 50 7.11 10.22 2.14
C LEU A 50 6.94 8.96 1.26
N GLY A 51 7.40 8.99 0.00
CA GLY A 51 7.21 7.91 -0.98
C GLY A 51 8.50 7.20 -1.37
N LEU A 52 8.38 5.96 -1.82
CA LEU A 52 9.47 5.24 -2.49
C LEU A 52 9.73 5.88 -3.85
N LEU A 53 10.88 6.53 -3.99
CA LEU A 53 11.38 7.05 -5.27
C LEU A 53 12.28 6.00 -5.91
N TYR A 54 11.82 5.42 -7.02
CA TYR A 54 12.64 4.52 -7.83
C TYR A 54 13.49 5.34 -8.81
N SER A 55 14.78 5.47 -8.52
CA SER A 55 15.72 6.15 -9.43
C SER A 55 16.13 5.20 -10.56
N SER A 56 15.98 5.64 -11.81
CA SER A 56 16.31 4.87 -13.03
C SER A 56 17.80 4.52 -13.12
N SER A 57 18.66 5.24 -12.39
CA SER A 57 20.12 5.17 -12.52
C SER A 57 20.81 4.10 -11.66
N SER A 58 20.08 3.44 -10.75
CA SER A 58 20.63 2.37 -9.91
C SER A 58 20.10 1.01 -10.35
N SER A 59 20.96 -0.02 -10.36
CA SER A 59 20.57 -1.43 -10.51
C SER A 59 19.76 -1.89 -9.30
N LEU A 60 18.51 -1.43 -9.20
CA LEU A 60 17.56 -1.80 -8.16
C LEU A 60 17.09 -3.23 -8.41
N SER A 61 17.61 -4.18 -7.62
CA SER A 61 17.01 -5.50 -7.53
C SER A 61 15.81 -5.41 -6.60
N LEU A 62 14.60 -5.40 -7.17
CA LEU A 62 13.36 -5.37 -6.39
C LEU A 62 13.04 -6.77 -5.88
N ARG A 63 13.07 -6.98 -4.56
CA ARG A 63 12.61 -8.23 -3.95
C ARG A 63 11.25 -8.00 -3.31
N GLY A 64 10.23 -8.68 -3.85
CA GLY A 64 8.87 -8.64 -3.35
C GLY A 64 8.50 -9.94 -2.66
N PHE A 65 7.91 -9.84 -1.47
CA PHE A 65 7.29 -10.95 -0.75
C PHE A 65 5.78 -10.71 -0.72
N SER A 66 5.01 -11.75 -1.02
CA SER A 66 3.56 -11.73 -0.89
C SER A 66 3.14 -12.88 0.00
N ASP A 67 2.34 -12.58 1.00
CA ASP A 67 1.75 -13.55 1.91
C ASP A 67 0.22 -13.42 1.84
N ALA A 68 -0.50 -14.53 1.96
CA ALA A 68 -1.95 -14.53 1.85
C ALA A 68 -2.57 -15.55 2.79
N ASP A 69 -3.20 -15.06 3.85
CA ASP A 69 -3.92 -15.88 4.81
C ASP A 69 -5.43 -15.87 4.52
N HIS A 70 -6.04 -17.05 4.43
CA HIS A 70 -7.50 -17.20 4.40
C HIS A 70 -8.05 -17.35 5.83
N ALA A 71 -9.27 -16.86 6.08
CA ALA A 71 -9.98 -16.92 7.36
C ALA A 71 -9.38 -16.14 8.56
N SER A 72 -8.27 -15.42 8.39
CA SER A 72 -7.68 -14.57 9.45
C SER A 72 -8.56 -13.35 9.84
N CYS A 73 -9.47 -12.91 8.95
CA CYS A 73 -10.37 -11.79 9.21
C CYS A 73 -11.64 -12.23 9.97
N ARG A 74 -11.72 -11.91 11.28
CA ARG A 74 -12.83 -12.29 12.19
C ARG A 74 -14.23 -11.82 11.76
N ILE A 75 -14.33 -10.79 10.94
CA ILE A 75 -15.61 -10.16 10.56
C ILE A 75 -16.25 -10.84 9.35
N ASP A 76 -15.44 -11.32 8.41
CA ASP A 76 -15.93 -11.65 7.05
C ASP A 76 -15.28 -12.93 6.48
N ARG A 77 -14.35 -13.58 7.21
CA ARG A 77 -13.49 -14.69 6.75
C ARG A 77 -12.75 -14.43 5.42
N LYS A 78 -12.76 -13.20 4.93
CA LYS A 78 -12.11 -12.76 3.70
C LYS A 78 -10.60 -12.89 3.83
N SER A 79 -9.96 -13.33 2.74
CA SER A 79 -8.50 -13.43 2.66
C SER A 79 -7.85 -12.06 2.88
N THR A 80 -6.74 -12.05 3.62
CA THR A 80 -5.90 -10.86 3.81
C THR A 80 -4.57 -11.12 3.13
N CYS A 81 -4.20 -10.25 2.19
CA CYS A 81 -2.91 -10.34 1.51
C CYS A 81 -1.96 -9.29 2.05
N GLY A 82 -0.79 -9.73 2.51
CA GLY A 82 0.35 -8.91 2.84
C GLY A 82 1.28 -8.79 1.64
N LYS A 83 1.81 -7.59 1.39
CA LYS A 83 2.83 -7.36 0.38
C LYS A 83 3.96 -6.59 1.02
N LEU A 84 5.17 -7.12 0.94
CA LEU A 84 6.39 -6.47 1.40
C LEU A 84 7.31 -6.29 0.20
N VAL A 85 7.68 -5.05 -0.07
CA VAL A 85 8.56 -4.71 -1.18
C VAL A 85 9.83 -4.11 -0.58
N SER A 86 10.95 -4.80 -0.74
CA SER A 86 12.25 -4.35 -0.27
C SER A 86 13.15 -4.02 -1.48
N PRO A 87 13.64 -2.78 -1.62
CA PRO A 87 14.71 -2.48 -2.55
C PRO A 87 16.00 -3.15 -2.04
N CYS A 88 16.53 -4.13 -2.78
CA CYS A 88 17.87 -4.63 -2.52
C CYS A 88 18.88 -3.64 -3.12
N LEU A 89 19.46 -2.80 -2.26
CA LEU A 89 20.73 -2.16 -2.57
C LEU A 89 21.79 -3.27 -2.64
N PRO A 90 22.64 -3.34 -3.68
CA PRO A 90 23.72 -4.30 -3.71
C PRO A 90 24.61 -4.01 -2.50
N LEU A 91 24.65 -4.95 -1.55
CA LEU A 91 25.68 -4.97 -0.53
C LEU A 91 27.00 -5.06 -1.28
N LYS A 92 27.74 -3.95 -1.33
CA LYS A 92 29.13 -3.98 -1.75
C LYS A 92 29.85 -4.81 -0.69
N GLN A 93 30.04 -6.10 -0.99
CA GLN A 93 30.98 -6.94 -0.24
C GLN A 93 32.36 -6.32 -0.48
N ASN A 94 32.79 -5.47 0.44
CA ASN A 94 34.17 -5.09 0.55
C ASN A 94 34.90 -6.32 1.10
N THR A 95 35.77 -6.84 0.22
CA THR A 95 37.04 -7.56 0.46
C THR A 95 37.17 -8.37 1.74
#